data_AF-A0A363RIT2-F1
#
_entry.id   AF-A0A363RIT2-F1
#
_cell.length_a   1.000
_cell.length_b   1.000
_cell.length_c   1.000
_cell.angle_alpha   90.00
_cell.angle_beta   90.00
_cell.angle_gamma   90.00
#
_symmetry.space_group_name_H-M   'P 1'
#
loop_
_entity.id
_entity.type
_entity.pdbx_description
1 polymer ?
#
loop_
_entity_poly.entity_id
_entity_poly.type
_entity_poly.pdbx_seq_one_letter_code
_entity_poly.pdbx_strand_id
1 'polypeptide(L)'
;MANTTIQPYRLENGTAHFLVSDCDFDDVSGQLRDALAFLSNHAADIRLMMQTPESTATLDFAREAREEGFQYLAFPAVLVQCAGELGIGLEISLYPVQVP
;
A
#
# COMPACT_ATOMS: atom_id res chain seq x y z
N MET A 1 -3.09 -17.02 21.18
CA MET A 1 -2.38 -16.07 20.31
C MET A 1 -3.26 -15.89 19.09
N ALA A 2 -3.74 -14.66 18.82
CA ALA A 2 -4.50 -14.43 17.60
C ALA A 2 -3.54 -14.60 16.40
N ASN A 3 -3.91 -15.42 15.44
CA ASN A 3 -3.09 -15.71 14.27
C ASN A 3 -3.62 -14.86 13.11
N THR A 4 -2.74 -14.13 12.42
CA THR A 4 -3.14 -13.40 11.20
C THR A 4 -3.48 -14.42 10.11
N THR A 5 -4.50 -14.12 9.30
CA THR A 5 -4.88 -14.93 8.14
C THR A 5 -4.11 -14.53 6.89
N ILE A 6 -3.76 -13.25 6.75
CA ILE A 6 -2.88 -12.76 5.70
C ILE A 6 -1.45 -13.30 5.84
N GLN A 7 -0.86 -13.68 4.70
CA GLN A 7 0.49 -14.22 4.61
C GLN A 7 1.38 -13.23 3.85
N PRO A 8 2.57 -12.89 4.37
CA PRO A 8 3.53 -12.10 3.62
C PRO A 8 4.16 -12.93 2.51
N TYR A 9 4.45 -12.31 1.37
CA TYR A 9 5.21 -12.97 0.29
C TYR A 9 6.72 -12.90 0.53
N ARG A 10 7.17 -12.00 1.41
CA ARG A 10 8.56 -11.83 1.79
C ARG A 10 8.70 -11.34 3.23
N LEU A 11 9.70 -11.87 3.93
CA LEU A 11 10.18 -11.36 5.20
C LEU A 11 11.63 -10.93 5.03
N GLU A 12 11.93 -9.67 5.31
CA GLU A 12 13.27 -9.09 5.11
C GLU A 12 13.59 -8.08 6.20
N ASN A 13 14.73 -8.22 6.88
CA ASN A 13 15.19 -7.30 7.93
C ASN A 13 14.13 -6.94 9.00
N GLY A 14 13.30 -7.92 9.39
CA GLY A 14 12.22 -7.71 10.37
C GLY A 14 10.96 -7.06 9.78
N THR A 15 10.91 -6.82 8.48
CA THR A 15 9.76 -6.26 7.75
C THR A 15 9.02 -7.37 7.02
N ALA A 16 7.69 -7.36 7.11
CA ALA A 16 6.82 -8.25 6.35
C ALA A 16 6.24 -7.51 5.14
N HIS A 17 6.42 -8.07 3.95
CA HIS A 17 5.89 -7.51 2.71
C HIS A 17 4.68 -8.31 2.24
N PHE A 18 3.61 -7.58 1.92
CA PHE A 18 2.34 -8.13 1.46
C PHE A 18 2.07 -7.65 0.04
N LEU A 19 1.57 -8.56 -0.79
CA LEU A 19 1.15 -8.21 -2.14
C LEU A 19 -0.29 -7.69 -2.04
N VAL A 20 -0.47 -6.41 -2.34
CA VAL A 20 -1.75 -5.71 -2.21
C VAL A 20 -2.49 -5.61 -3.55
N SER A 21 -1.73 -5.50 -4.64
CA SER A 21 -2.24 -5.27 -5.99
C SER A 21 -1.30 -5.93 -7.00
N ASP A 22 -1.86 -6.56 -8.03
CA ASP A 22 -1.14 -7.09 -9.20
C ASP A 22 -1.07 -6.07 -10.37
N CYS A 23 -1.65 -4.88 -10.21
CA CYS A 23 -1.58 -3.81 -11.22
C CYS A 23 -0.14 -3.33 -11.47
N ASP A 24 0.11 -2.98 -12.72
CA ASP A 24 1.38 -2.41 -13.16
C ASP A 24 1.48 -0.90 -12.84
N PHE A 25 2.64 -0.31 -13.13
CA PHE A 25 2.97 1.09 -12.80
C PHE A 25 2.14 2.12 -13.57
N ASP A 26 1.47 1.72 -14.66
CA ASP A 26 0.59 2.57 -15.46
C ASP A 26 -0.87 2.54 -14.98
N ASP A 27 -1.26 1.59 -14.11
CA ASP A 27 -2.61 1.45 -13.54
C ASP A 27 -2.66 1.79 -12.05
N VAL A 28 -2.26 3.01 -11.71
CA VAL A 28 -2.36 3.55 -10.35
C VAL A 28 -3.82 3.55 -9.85
N SER A 29 -4.79 3.72 -10.75
CA SER A 29 -6.22 3.68 -10.36
C SER A 29 -6.64 2.28 -9.91
N GLY A 30 -6.12 1.23 -10.53
CA GLY A 30 -6.26 -0.16 -10.08
C GLY A 30 -5.62 -0.39 -8.73
N GLN A 31 -4.36 0.01 -8.56
CA GLN A 31 -3.66 -0.10 -7.28
C GLN A 31 -4.44 0.54 -6.12
N LEU A 32 -5.03 1.73 -6.34
CA LEU A 32 -5.85 2.41 -5.33
C LEU A 32 -7.13 1.66 -4.96
N ARG A 33 -7.80 1.04 -5.95
CA ARG A 33 -9.01 0.23 -5.69
C ARG A 33 -8.66 -1.04 -4.92
N ASP A 34 -7.60 -1.72 -5.33
CA ASP A 34 -7.16 -2.97 -4.74
C ASP A 34 -6.65 -2.74 -3.32
N ALA A 35 -5.91 -1.65 -3.07
CA ALA A 35 -5.50 -1.25 -1.74
C ALA A 35 -6.69 -1.00 -0.81
N LEU A 36 -7.73 -0.30 -1.27
CA LEU A 36 -8.93 -0.09 -0.46
C LEU A 36 -9.63 -1.41 -0.13
N ALA A 37 -9.74 -2.32 -1.10
CA ALA A 37 -10.33 -3.63 -0.89
C ALA A 37 -9.49 -4.47 0.10
N PHE A 38 -8.16 -4.46 -0.04
CA PHE A 38 -7.23 -5.16 0.84
C PHE A 38 -7.34 -4.67 2.28
N LEU A 39 -7.28 -3.35 2.50
CA LEU A 39 -7.42 -2.76 3.83
C LEU A 39 -8.76 -3.14 4.47
N SER A 40 -9.86 -3.08 3.71
CA SER A 40 -11.19 -3.44 4.19
C SER A 40 -11.30 -4.92 4.55
N ASN A 41 -10.79 -5.82 3.69
CA ASN A 41 -10.89 -7.26 3.87
C ASN A 41 -9.98 -7.78 5.00
N HIS A 42 -8.88 -7.10 5.27
CA HIS A 42 -7.86 -7.54 6.22
C HIS A 42 -7.70 -6.61 7.43
N ALA A 43 -8.66 -5.70 7.65
CA ALA A 43 -8.61 -4.72 8.72
C ALA A 43 -8.35 -5.33 10.11
N ALA A 44 -8.90 -6.51 10.40
CA ALA A 44 -8.70 -7.18 11.69
C ALA A 44 -7.24 -7.64 11.89
N ASP A 45 -6.66 -8.27 10.87
CA ASP A 45 -5.27 -8.75 10.89
C ASP A 45 -4.30 -7.57 10.94
N ILE A 46 -4.57 -6.53 10.15
CA ILE A 46 -3.77 -5.30 10.14
C ILE A 46 -3.79 -4.66 11.53
N ARG A 47 -4.98 -4.49 12.14
CA ARG A 47 -5.07 -3.94 13.51
C ARG A 47 -4.27 -4.77 14.50
N LEU A 48 -4.29 -6.09 14.40
CA LEU A 48 -3.51 -6.96 15.27
C LEU A 48 -1.99 -6.73 15.09
N MET A 49 -1.51 -6.60 13.86
CA MET A 49 -0.09 -6.31 13.59
C MET A 49 0.33 -4.93 14.09
N MET A 50 -0.56 -3.95 13.99
CA MET A 50 -0.32 -2.56 14.38
C MET A 50 -0.55 -2.29 15.88
N GLN A 51 -0.93 -3.29 16.68
CA GLN A 51 -1.10 -3.15 18.13
C GLN A 51 0.21 -2.96 18.90
N THR A 52 1.34 -3.38 18.33
CA THR A 52 2.65 -3.17 18.96
C THR A 52 3.06 -1.70 18.78
N PRO A 53 3.42 -0.98 19.85
CA PRO A 53 3.68 0.47 19.78
C PRO A 53 4.75 0.91 18.77
N GLU A 54 5.70 0.03 18.45
CA GLU A 54 6.79 0.31 17.51
C GLU A 54 6.49 -0.14 16.07
N SER A 55 5.35 -0.80 15.85
CA SER A 55 4.93 -1.24 14.52
C SER A 55 4.67 -0.03 13.63
N THR A 56 5.26 -0.05 12.44
CA THR A 56 4.97 0.89 11.37
C THR A 56 4.62 0.10 10.11
N ALA A 57 3.79 0.70 9.26
CA ALA A 57 3.41 0.11 7.99
C ALA A 57 3.15 1.23 6.97
N THR A 58 3.46 0.94 5.72
CA THR A 58 3.25 1.85 4.59
C THR A 58 2.63 1.07 3.44
N LEU A 59 1.65 1.67 2.78
CA LEU A 59 1.23 1.28 1.43
C LEU A 59 2.01 2.10 0.42
N ASP A 60 2.84 1.43 -0.37
CA ASP A 60 3.58 2.04 -1.48
C ASP A 60 2.82 1.83 -2.80
N PHE A 61 2.60 2.92 -3.53
CA PHE A 61 2.00 2.95 -4.85
C PHE A 61 3.06 3.27 -5.89
N ALA A 62 3.36 2.30 -6.75
CA ALA A 62 4.34 2.48 -7.81
C ALA A 62 3.71 3.18 -9.02
N ARG A 63 4.39 4.20 -9.54
CA ARG A 63 3.96 4.93 -10.74
C ARG A 63 5.14 5.26 -11.63
N GLU A 64 4.95 5.14 -12.94
CA GLU A 64 5.91 5.69 -13.89
C GLU A 64 5.91 7.23 -13.88
N ALA A 65 7.11 7.80 -13.74
CA ALA A 65 7.37 9.21 -13.88
C ALA A 65 7.16 9.61 -15.34
N ARG A 66 6.21 10.49 -15.62
CA ARG A 66 6.03 11.03 -16.97
C ARG A 66 6.98 12.20 -17.21
N GLU A 67 7.47 12.37 -18.43
CA GLU A 67 8.30 13.54 -18.78
C GLU A 67 7.47 14.83 -18.95
N GLU A 68 6.15 14.73 -18.90
CA GLU A 68 5.23 15.83 -19.14
C GLU A 68 4.96 16.65 -17.86
N GLY A 69 5.17 17.98 -17.94
CA GLY A 69 4.50 19.04 -17.18
C GLY A 69 4.21 18.82 -15.68
N PHE A 70 3.09 19.40 -15.21
CA PHE A 70 2.60 19.26 -13.84
C PHE A 70 1.91 17.90 -13.67
N GLN A 71 2.30 17.18 -12.62
CA GLN A 71 1.72 15.89 -12.26
C GLN A 71 1.14 15.97 -10.85
N TYR A 72 -0.03 15.36 -10.68
CA TYR A 72 -0.62 15.16 -9.36
C TYR A 72 -1.17 13.73 -9.26
N LEU A 73 -1.25 13.25 -8.02
CA LEU A 73 -2.05 12.09 -7.64
C LEU A 73 -2.85 12.51 -6.42
N ALA A 74 -4.15 12.23 -6.45
CA ALA A 74 -5.01 12.41 -5.29
C ALA A 74 -5.40 11.05 -4.75
N PHE A 75 -5.11 10.80 -3.48
CA PHE A 75 -5.63 9.62 -2.80
C PHE A 75 -7.14 9.80 -2.55
N PRO A 76 -7.98 8.79 -2.85
CA PRO A 76 -9.39 8.83 -2.48
C PRO A 76 -9.54 9.04 -0.97
N ALA A 77 -10.42 9.96 -0.55
CA ALA A 77 -10.59 10.28 0.87
C ALA A 77 -10.92 9.04 1.73
N VAL A 78 -11.68 8.09 1.18
CA VAL A 78 -12.00 6.81 1.84
C VAL A 78 -10.76 5.94 2.08
N LEU A 79 -9.79 5.96 1.16
CA LEU A 79 -8.53 5.25 1.33
C LEU A 79 -7.68 5.92 2.41
N VAL A 80 -7.59 7.26 2.37
CA VAL A 80 -6.88 8.04 3.40
C VAL A 80 -7.46 7.77 4.79
N GLN A 81 -8.80 7.77 4.91
CA GLN A 81 -9.48 7.44 6.15
C GLN A 81 -9.15 6.02 6.61
N CYS A 82 -9.29 5.02 5.73
CA CYS A 82 -9.06 3.63 6.07
C CYS A 82 -7.62 3.36 6.51
N ALA A 83 -6.64 3.94 5.80
CA ALA A 83 -5.23 3.84 6.15
C ALA A 83 -4.95 4.52 7.51
N GLY A 84 -5.50 5.72 7.73
CA GLY A 84 -5.35 6.44 9.00
C GLY A 84 -5.95 5.68 10.19
N GLU A 85 -7.13 5.09 10.04
CA GLU A 85 -7.78 4.25 11.06
C GLU A 85 -6.97 2.99 11.41
N LEU A 86 -6.12 2.53 10.48
CA LEU A 86 -5.26 1.36 10.65
C LEU A 86 -3.81 1.74 11.02
N GLY A 87 -3.49 3.03 11.12
CA GLY A 87 -2.13 3.51 11.43
C GLY A 87 -1.12 3.28 10.29
N ILE A 88 -1.58 3.23 9.04
CA ILE A 88 -0.75 2.95 7.86
C ILE A 88 -0.42 4.25 7.12
N GLY A 89 0.85 4.45 6.78
CA GLY A 89 1.32 5.53 5.92
C GLY A 89 1.00 5.29 4.44
N LEU A 90 0.87 6.36 3.65
CA LEU A 90 0.70 6.28 2.20
C LEU A 90 1.93 6.87 1.52
N GLU A 91 2.51 6.14 0.57
CA GLU A 91 3.71 6.53 -0.18
C GLU A 91 3.50 6.36 -1.68
N ILE A 92 4.21 7.15 -2.48
CA ILE A 92 4.26 6.98 -3.94
C ILE A 92 5.72 6.86 -4.35
N SER A 93 6.09 5.71 -4.89
CA SER A 93 7.35 5.50 -5.57
C SER A 93 7.24 5.87 -7.04
N LEU A 94 8.07 6.82 -7.49
CA LEU A 94 8.16 7.22 -8.90
C LEU A 94 9.32 6.51 -9.59
N TYR A 95 9.01 5.74 -10.63
CA TYR A 95 10.00 5.02 -11.42
C TYR A 95 10.23 5.72 -12.76
N PRO A 96 11.49 5.85 -13.23
CA PRO A 96 11.74 6.37 -14.57
C PRO A 96 11.09 5.46 -15.62
N VAL A 97 10.57 6.06 -16.70
CA VAL A 97 10.13 5.28 -17.87
C VAL A 97 11.30 4.45 -18.36
N GLN A 98 11.11 3.14 -18.44
CA GLN A 98 12.11 2.27 -19.07
C GLN A 98 12.01 2.49 -20.58
N VAL A 99 12.95 3.27 -21.12
CA VAL A 99 13.11 3.38 -22.57
C VAL A 99 13.71 2.04 -23.05
N PRO A 100 13.09 1.36 -24.03
CA PRO A 100 13.63 0.12 -24.62
C PRO A 100 15.04 0.29 -25.20
#